data_AF-A0A9E0QYT1-F1
#
_entry.id   AF-A0A9E0QYT1-F1
#
_cell.length_a   1.000
_cell.length_b   1.000
_cell.length_c   1.000
_cell.angle_alpha   90.00
_cell.angle_beta   90.00
_cell.angle_gamma   90.00
#
_symmetry.space_group_name_H-M   'P 1'
#
loop_
_entity.id
_entity.type
_entity.pdbx_description
1 polymer ?
#
loop_
_entity_poly.entity_id
_entity_poly.type
_entity_poly.pdbx_seq_one_letter_code
_entity_poly.pdbx_strand_id
1 'polypeptide(L)'
;MRHLQNNDVFFSHFAKASLEFDTPLTFFGNLKDKGELDVKKAGIFPIVHGIRAMALQFKILETNTFKRIEALVEIGQMKEEHGRELAEALALFIQTRLRQQVKRIDDASDGVDQTPNILELSALDKMERDLLRDGMHIVKGFKKSLTLRYHLGG
;
A
#
# COMPACT_ATOMS: atom_id res chain seq x y z
N MET A 1 -22.63 -14.85 25.07
CA MET A 1 -21.97 -14.19 23.93
C MET A 1 -22.64 -14.68 22.65
N ARG A 2 -23.72 -13.99 22.27
CA ARG A 2 -24.73 -14.41 21.30
C ARG A 2 -24.30 -14.01 19.88
N HIS A 3 -24.28 -15.00 18.99
CA HIS A 3 -24.45 -14.93 17.52
C HIS A 3 -23.87 -13.72 16.77
N LEU A 4 -22.64 -13.90 16.26
CA LEU A 4 -22.09 -13.13 15.14
C LEU A 4 -22.83 -13.53 13.86
N GLN A 5 -23.97 -12.90 13.60
CA GLN A 5 -24.42 -12.76 12.23
C GLN A 5 -23.44 -11.80 11.53
N ASN A 6 -22.66 -12.36 10.60
CA ASN A 6 -21.70 -11.74 9.68
C ASN A 6 -20.36 -11.21 10.23
N ASN A 7 -19.41 -12.12 10.47
CA ASN A 7 -17.97 -11.77 10.45
C ASN A 7 -17.56 -11.08 9.13
N ASP A 8 -18.25 -11.39 8.03
CA ASP A 8 -17.98 -10.80 6.72
C ASP A 8 -18.20 -9.28 6.71
N VAL A 9 -19.23 -8.78 7.41
CA VAL A 9 -19.50 -7.32 7.51
C VAL A 9 -18.36 -6.61 8.23
N PHE A 10 -17.81 -7.21 9.29
CA PHE A 10 -16.65 -6.66 9.99
C PHE A 10 -15.42 -6.58 9.09
N PHE A 11 -15.10 -7.67 8.38
CA PHE A 11 -13.95 -7.68 7.48
C PHE A 11 -14.13 -6.74 6.28
N SER A 12 -15.35 -6.63 5.74
CA SER A 12 -15.65 -5.65 4.70
C SER A 12 -15.46 -4.22 5.18
N HIS A 13 -15.99 -3.86 6.35
CA HIS A 13 -15.79 -2.53 6.93
C HIS A 13 -14.31 -2.26 7.17
N PHE A 14 -13.58 -3.23 7.73
CA PHE A 14 -12.16 -3.08 8.01
C PHE A 14 -11.33 -2.94 6.73
N ALA A 15 -11.59 -3.74 5.69
CA ALA A 15 -10.88 -3.69 4.43
C ALA A 15 -11.16 -2.40 3.63
N LYS A 16 -12.37 -1.82 3.76
CA LYS A 16 -12.81 -0.62 3.05
C LYS A 16 -11.87 0.57 3.22
N ALA A 17 -11.23 0.74 4.38
CA ALA A 17 -10.27 1.81 4.60
C ALA A 17 -9.09 1.77 3.60
N SER A 18 -8.67 0.57 3.15
CA SER A 18 -7.62 0.42 2.12
C SER A 18 -8.00 1.03 0.76
N LEU A 19 -9.29 1.33 0.56
CA LEU A 19 -9.83 1.88 -0.67
C LEU A 19 -10.04 3.40 -0.62
N GLU A 20 -9.98 4.02 0.57
CA GLU A 20 -10.35 5.43 0.79
C GLU A 20 -9.49 6.43 0.02
N PHE A 21 -8.22 6.09 -0.24
CA PHE A 21 -7.29 6.99 -0.93
C PHE A 21 -7.15 6.62 -2.39
N ASP A 22 -7.22 7.63 -3.27
CA ASP A 22 -7.00 7.45 -4.69
C ASP A 22 -5.58 6.97 -5.00
N THR A 23 -5.47 6.06 -5.97
CA THR A 23 -4.18 5.71 -6.56
C THR A 23 -3.85 6.78 -7.62
N PRO A 24 -2.67 7.42 -7.57
CA PRO A 24 -2.32 8.61 -8.37
C PRO A 24 -1.96 8.24 -9.82
N LEU A 25 -2.82 7.48 -10.51
CA LEU A 25 -2.65 7.11 -11.91
C LEU A 25 -3.67 7.88 -12.77
N THR A 26 -3.22 8.35 -13.93
CA THR A 26 -4.06 8.89 -15.00
C THR A 26 -4.86 7.77 -15.67
N PHE A 27 -5.80 8.13 -16.55
CA PHE A 27 -6.57 7.16 -17.32
C PHE A 27 -5.68 6.21 -18.15
N PHE A 28 -4.57 6.73 -18.68
CA PHE A 28 -3.58 5.97 -19.45
C PHE A 28 -2.52 5.27 -18.59
N GLY A 29 -2.66 5.26 -17.26
CA GLY A 29 -1.74 4.55 -16.36
C GLY A 29 -0.44 5.30 -16.02
N ASN A 30 -0.21 6.50 -16.54
CA ASN A 30 0.90 7.35 -16.08
C ASN A 30 0.63 7.87 -14.67
N LEU A 31 1.68 8.12 -13.88
CA LEU A 31 1.54 8.86 -12.63
C LEU A 31 0.87 10.23 -12.89
N LYS A 32 -0.08 10.62 -12.05
CA LYS A 32 -0.64 11.98 -12.06
C LYS A 32 0.48 12.93 -11.66
N ASP A 33 1.00 13.68 -12.63
CA ASP A 33 2.07 14.62 -12.37
C ASP A 33 1.53 15.93 -11.79
N LYS A 34 1.66 16.06 -10.47
CA LYS A 34 1.46 17.31 -9.73
C LYS A 34 2.75 17.76 -9.03
N GLY A 35 3.91 17.22 -9.43
CA GLY A 35 5.20 17.41 -8.75
C GLY A 35 5.36 16.64 -7.44
N GLU A 36 4.28 16.41 -6.69
CA GLU A 36 4.30 15.76 -5.37
C GLU A 36 3.33 14.58 -5.25
N LEU A 37 3.65 13.66 -4.34
CA LEU A 37 2.86 12.47 -4.06
C LEU A 37 2.90 12.07 -2.57
N ASP A 38 1.75 11.96 -1.91
CA ASP A 38 1.65 11.30 -0.59
C ASP A 38 1.74 9.77 -0.75
N VAL A 39 2.94 9.21 -0.62
CA VAL A 39 3.20 7.77 -0.83
C VAL A 39 2.56 6.90 0.25
N LYS A 40 2.30 7.47 1.44
CA LYS A 40 1.60 6.74 2.50
C LYS A 40 0.17 6.46 2.07
N LYS A 41 -0.55 7.48 1.62
CA LYS A 41 -1.95 7.33 1.15
C LYS A 41 -2.01 6.54 -0.16
N ALA A 42 -1.12 6.83 -1.10
CA ALA A 42 -1.18 6.28 -2.44
C ALA A 42 -0.78 4.81 -2.53
N GLY A 43 0.13 4.33 -1.67
CA GLY A 43 0.69 2.98 -1.79
C GLY A 43 0.85 2.22 -0.47
N ILE A 44 1.57 2.79 0.50
CA ILE A 44 1.94 2.06 1.73
C ILE A 44 0.69 1.67 2.54
N PHE A 45 -0.22 2.61 2.77
CA PHE A 45 -1.41 2.37 3.59
C PHE A 45 -2.36 1.35 2.94
N PRO A 46 -2.72 1.44 1.64
CA PRO A 46 -3.49 0.40 0.97
C PRO A 46 -2.90 -1.01 1.11
N ILE A 47 -1.58 -1.16 0.93
CA ILE A 47 -0.91 -2.47 1.07
C ILE A 47 -0.96 -2.93 2.53
N VAL A 48 -0.46 -2.12 3.47
CA VAL A 48 -0.35 -2.50 4.89
C VAL A 48 -1.72 -2.82 5.49
N HIS A 49 -2.72 -1.98 5.23
CA HIS A 49 -4.05 -2.15 5.80
C HIS A 49 -4.82 -3.28 5.12
N GLY A 50 -4.71 -3.42 3.80
CA GLY A 50 -5.34 -4.53 3.06
C GLY A 50 -4.79 -5.89 3.46
N ILE A 51 -3.46 -6.03 3.57
CA ILE A 51 -2.82 -7.25 4.06
C ILE A 51 -3.20 -7.53 5.50
N ARG A 52 -3.30 -6.50 6.36
CA ARG A 52 -3.78 -6.68 7.74
C ARG A 52 -5.22 -7.18 7.78
N ALA A 53 -6.10 -6.69 6.91
CA ALA A 53 -7.47 -7.17 6.81
C ALA A 53 -7.54 -8.65 6.44
N MET A 54 -6.75 -9.05 5.44
CA MET A 54 -6.63 -10.46 5.04
C MET A 54 -6.05 -11.33 6.16
N ALA A 55 -4.95 -10.89 6.78
CA ALA A 55 -4.34 -11.62 7.89
C ALA A 55 -5.30 -11.82 9.06
N LEU A 56 -6.08 -10.79 9.40
CA LEU A 56 -7.08 -10.85 10.47
C LEU A 56 -8.20 -11.86 10.15
N GLN A 57 -8.65 -11.93 8.89
CA GLN A 57 -9.65 -12.91 8.44
C GLN A 57 -9.20 -14.35 8.68
N PHE A 58 -7.91 -14.64 8.50
CA PHE A 58 -7.33 -15.96 8.69
C PHE A 58 -6.63 -16.15 10.03
N LYS A 59 -6.84 -15.22 10.98
CA LYS A 59 -6.26 -15.26 12.34
C LYS A 59 -4.73 -15.37 12.37
N ILE A 60 -4.06 -14.80 11.36
CA ILE A 60 -2.60 -14.71 11.31
C ILE A 60 -2.13 -13.70 12.36
N LEU A 61 -1.27 -14.16 13.29
CA LEU A 61 -0.78 -13.36 14.42
C LEU A 61 0.42 -12.47 14.08
N GLU A 62 1.02 -12.65 12.90
CA GLU A 62 2.11 -11.82 12.44
C GLU A 62 1.72 -10.33 12.42
N THR A 63 2.64 -9.48 12.89
CA THR A 63 2.43 -8.04 12.98
C THR A 63 3.10 -7.28 11.84
N ASN A 64 4.23 -7.80 11.38
CA ASN A 64 4.97 -7.31 10.22
C ASN A 64 4.23 -7.64 8.91
N THR A 65 4.08 -6.66 8.03
CA THR A 65 3.33 -6.82 6.77
C THR A 65 3.97 -7.83 5.81
N PHE A 66 5.30 -7.89 5.73
CA PHE A 66 6.00 -8.87 4.89
C PHE A 66 5.74 -10.30 5.38
N LYS A 67 5.86 -10.52 6.70
CA LYS A 67 5.53 -11.82 7.31
C LYS A 67 4.06 -12.22 7.14
N ARG A 68 3.14 -11.24 7.17
CA ARG A 68 1.73 -11.51 6.85
C ARG A 68 1.54 -11.95 5.41
N ILE A 69 2.27 -11.36 4.46
CA ILE A 69 2.23 -11.77 3.05
C ILE A 69 2.72 -13.21 2.92
N GLU A 70 3.88 -13.53 3.51
CA GLU A 70 4.43 -14.90 3.53
C GLU A 70 3.41 -15.90 4.09
N ALA A 71 2.87 -15.63 5.29
CA ALA A 71 1.87 -16.49 5.91
C ALA A 71 0.61 -16.66 5.04
N LEU A 72 0.12 -15.60 4.38
CA LEU A 72 -1.03 -15.66 3.47
C LEU A 72 -0.75 -16.51 2.23
N VAL A 73 0.48 -16.48 1.72
CA VAL A 73 0.93 -17.34 0.61
C VAL A 73 1.00 -18.80 1.06
N GLU A 74 1.61 -19.07 2.23
CA GLU A 74 1.76 -20.42 2.79
C GLU A 74 0.41 -21.13 2.99
N ILE A 75 -0.62 -20.42 3.44
CA ILE A 75 -1.97 -20.98 3.63
C ILE A 75 -2.83 -20.96 2.36
N GLY A 76 -2.27 -20.60 1.21
CA GLY A 76 -2.95 -20.58 -0.10
C GLY A 76 -4.00 -19.47 -0.25
N GLN A 77 -3.99 -18.44 0.61
CA GLN A 77 -4.92 -17.31 0.53
C GLN A 77 -4.43 -16.15 -0.34
N MET A 78 -3.17 -16.23 -0.78
CA MET A 78 -2.53 -15.33 -1.74
C MET A 78 -1.65 -16.15 -2.68
N LYS A 79 -1.63 -15.80 -3.97
CA LYS A 79 -0.68 -16.39 -4.92
C LYS A 79 0.73 -15.88 -4.63
N GLU A 80 1.73 -16.74 -4.74
CA GLU A 80 3.14 -16.40 -4.49
C GLU A 80 3.61 -15.17 -5.28
N GLU A 81 3.33 -15.15 -6.60
CA GLU A 81 3.65 -14.03 -7.48
C GLU A 81 3.06 -12.71 -6.96
N HIS A 82 1.78 -12.72 -6.60
CA HIS A 82 1.10 -11.52 -6.09
C HIS A 82 1.66 -11.06 -4.73
N GLY A 83 2.02 -12.01 -3.87
CA GLY A 83 2.68 -11.72 -2.60
C GLY A 83 4.04 -11.04 -2.80
N ARG A 84 4.85 -11.58 -3.72
CA ARG A 84 6.15 -11.01 -4.09
C ARG A 84 6.01 -9.59 -4.64
N GLU A 85 5.12 -9.37 -5.60
CA GLU A 85 4.85 -8.03 -6.17
C GLU A 85 4.46 -7.00 -5.10
N LEU A 86 3.60 -7.40 -4.15
CA LEU A 86 3.18 -6.54 -3.05
C LEU A 86 4.31 -6.21 -2.08
N ALA A 87 5.14 -7.19 -1.76
CA ALA A 87 6.31 -7.00 -0.91
C ALA A 87 7.32 -6.06 -1.59
N GLU A 88 7.62 -6.27 -2.87
CA GLU A 88 8.53 -5.42 -3.65
C GLU A 88 8.01 -3.98 -3.77
N ALA A 89 6.73 -3.79 -4.08
CA ALA A 89 6.10 -2.47 -4.13
C ALA A 89 6.16 -1.76 -2.77
N LEU A 90 5.88 -2.48 -1.67
CA LEU A 90 5.96 -1.92 -0.32
C LEU A 90 7.40 -1.51 0.04
N ALA A 91 8.38 -2.35 -0.28
CA ALA A 91 9.79 -2.05 -0.05
C ALA A 91 10.21 -0.80 -0.85
N LEU A 92 9.87 -0.72 -2.13
CA LEU A 92 10.13 0.43 -2.99
C LEU A 92 9.58 1.74 -2.41
N PHE A 93 8.32 1.74 -1.95
CA PHE A 93 7.70 2.93 -1.38
C PHE A 93 8.37 3.37 -0.07
N ILE A 94 8.71 2.42 0.80
CA ILE A 94 9.41 2.70 2.06
C ILE A 94 10.81 3.25 1.78
N GLN A 95 11.56 2.62 0.88
CA GLN A 95 12.93 3.03 0.53
C GLN A 95 12.96 4.42 -0.11
N THR A 96 12.08 4.69 -1.08
CA THR A 96 11.99 5.99 -1.75
C THR A 96 11.60 7.09 -0.76
N ARG A 97 10.64 6.82 0.13
CA ARG A 97 10.27 7.75 1.19
C ARG A 97 11.44 8.03 2.12
N LEU A 98 12.10 7.00 2.61
CA LEU A 98 13.22 7.15 3.55
C LEU A 98 14.38 7.94 2.93
N ARG A 99 14.71 7.69 1.66
CA ARG A 99 15.75 8.43 0.94
C ARG A 99 15.46 9.94 0.89
N GLN A 100 14.22 10.31 0.59
CA GLN A 100 13.85 11.73 0.56
C GLN A 100 13.74 12.35 1.97
N GLN A 101 13.26 11.58 2.96
CA GLN A 101 13.24 12.02 4.37
C GLN A 101 14.65 12.35 4.87
N VAL A 102 15.62 11.47 4.64
CA VAL A 102 17.01 11.69 5.05
C VAL A 102 17.57 12.95 4.40
N LYS A 103 17.39 13.11 3.08
CA LYS A 103 17.83 14.32 2.37
C LYS A 103 17.21 15.59 2.96
N ARG A 104 15.91 15.60 3.24
CA ARG A 104 15.22 16.77 3.81
C ARG A 104 15.67 17.07 5.24
N ILE A 105 15.99 16.05 6.03
CA ILE A 105 16.56 16.24 7.38
C ILE A 105 17.94 16.88 7.28
N ASP A 106 18.79 16.41 6.36
CA ASP A 106 20.14 16.96 6.15
C ASP A 106 20.09 18.42 5.65
N ASP A 107 19.10 18.76 4.84
CA ASP A 107 18.88 20.11 4.31
C ASP A 107 18.18 21.05 5.33
N ALA A 108 17.53 20.52 6.37
CA ALA A 108 16.76 21.29 7.35
C ALA A 108 17.62 21.84 8.49
N SER A 109 17.42 23.11 8.84
CA SER A 109 18.17 23.78 9.92
C SER A 109 17.87 23.26 11.32
N ASP A 110 16.69 22.68 11.53
CA ASP A 110 16.24 22.08 12.79
C ASP A 110 16.30 20.54 12.79
N GLY A 111 16.74 19.93 11.68
CA GLY A 111 16.81 18.48 11.50
C GLY A 111 15.44 17.79 11.41
N VAL A 112 14.36 18.52 11.09
CA VAL A 112 13.00 17.97 11.04
C VAL A 112 12.44 17.96 9.62
N ASP A 113 11.99 16.78 9.15
CA ASP A 113 11.20 16.67 7.92
C ASP A 113 9.73 17.07 8.15
N GLN A 114 9.32 18.19 7.58
CA GLN A 114 7.97 18.73 7.66
C GLN A 114 6.94 17.98 6.80
N THR A 115 7.39 17.19 5.81
CA THR A 115 6.52 16.50 4.85
C THR A 115 6.86 15.01 4.73
N PRO A 116 6.84 14.24 5.83
CA PRO A 116 7.43 12.90 5.89
C PRO A 116 6.80 11.85 4.96
N ASN A 117 5.60 12.10 4.40
CA ASN A 117 4.98 11.18 3.45
C ASN A 117 5.00 11.68 2.01
N ILE A 118 5.47 12.91 1.77
CA ILE A 118 5.50 13.50 0.44
C ILE A 118 6.77 13.06 -0.29
N LEU A 119 6.57 12.51 -1.48
CA LEU A 119 7.60 12.30 -2.48
C LEU A 119 7.59 13.45 -3.48
N GLU A 120 8.72 14.11 -3.64
CA GLU A 120 8.99 15.01 -4.75
C GLU A 120 9.31 14.16 -5.98
N LEU A 121 8.40 14.13 -6.95
CA LEU A 121 8.55 13.33 -8.17
C LEU A 121 9.58 13.95 -9.13
N SER A 122 9.76 15.27 -9.07
CA SER A 122 10.79 15.99 -9.84
C SER A 122 12.20 15.59 -9.44
N ALA A 123 12.41 15.18 -8.18
CA ALA A 123 13.68 14.72 -7.64
C ALA A 123 14.04 13.27 -8.00
N LEU A 124 13.11 12.54 -8.65
CA LEU A 124 13.34 11.18 -9.12
C LEU A 124 13.79 11.19 -10.59
N ASP A 125 14.73 10.30 -10.93
CA ASP A 125 15.10 10.05 -12.31
C ASP A 125 13.99 9.26 -13.05
N LYS A 126 14.16 9.07 -14.37
CA LYS A 126 13.15 8.38 -15.18
C LYS A 126 12.92 6.94 -14.73
N MET A 127 13.97 6.21 -14.39
CA MET A 127 13.87 4.81 -13.96
C MET A 127 13.15 4.69 -12.63
N GLU A 128 13.47 5.56 -11.67
CA GLU A 128 12.80 5.64 -10.38
C GLU A 128 11.31 5.98 -10.54
N ARG A 129 10.97 6.91 -11.44
CA ARG A 129 9.56 7.24 -11.75
C ARG A 129 8.81 6.08 -12.39
N ASP A 130 9.46 5.35 -13.31
CA ASP A 130 8.88 4.17 -13.96
C ASP A 130 8.63 3.06 -12.92
N LEU A 131 9.60 2.77 -12.05
CA LEU A 131 9.42 1.82 -10.95
C LEU A 131 8.29 2.22 -10.00
N LEU A 132 8.21 3.52 -9.64
CA LEU A 132 7.16 4.02 -8.79
C LEU A 132 5.78 3.88 -9.44
N ARG A 133 5.68 4.15 -10.75
CA ARG A 133 4.45 3.95 -11.54
C ARG A 133 4.04 2.47 -11.52
N ASP A 134 4.97 1.57 -11.75
CA ASP A 134 4.71 0.13 -11.78
C ASP A 134 4.25 -0.37 -10.39
N GLY A 135 4.86 0.11 -9.31
CA GLY A 135 4.38 -0.11 -7.94
C GLY A 135 2.95 0.40 -7.72
N MET A 136 2.56 1.54 -8.31
CA MET A 136 1.17 2.03 -8.24
C MET A 136 0.19 1.15 -9.01
N HIS A 137 0.62 0.51 -10.09
CA HIS A 137 -0.20 -0.49 -10.78
C HIS A 137 -0.45 -1.72 -9.92
N ILE A 138 0.56 -2.19 -9.17
CA ILE A 138 0.38 -3.27 -8.18
C ILE A 138 -0.64 -2.86 -7.12
N VAL A 139 -0.54 -1.66 -6.57
CA VAL A 139 -1.52 -1.15 -5.58
C VAL A 139 -2.93 -1.11 -6.18
N LYS A 140 -3.09 -0.61 -7.41
CA LYS A 140 -4.39 -0.57 -8.09
C LYS A 140 -4.98 -1.98 -8.26
N GLY A 141 -4.17 -2.95 -8.67
CA GLY A 141 -4.56 -4.35 -8.79
C GLY A 141 -4.98 -4.96 -7.45
N PHE A 142 -4.22 -4.69 -6.40
CA PHE A 142 -4.53 -5.16 -5.05
C PHE A 142 -5.81 -4.56 -4.48
N LYS A 143 -6.05 -3.25 -4.65
CA LYS A 143 -7.32 -2.62 -4.28
C LYS A 143 -8.50 -3.29 -4.98
N LYS A 144 -8.36 -3.62 -6.28
CA LYS A 144 -9.40 -4.35 -7.02
C LYS A 144 -9.62 -5.76 -6.46
N SER A 145 -8.57 -6.47 -6.06
CA SER A 145 -8.71 -7.81 -5.47
C SER A 145 -9.40 -7.76 -4.10
N LEU A 146 -9.11 -6.75 -3.27
CA LEU A 146 -9.83 -6.49 -2.02
C LEU A 146 -11.30 -6.18 -2.25
N THR A 147 -11.62 -5.35 -3.25
CA THR A 147 -13.00 -5.04 -3.63
C THR A 147 -13.79 -6.30 -3.96
N LEU A 148 -13.22 -7.19 -4.78
CA LEU A 148 -13.86 -8.44 -5.16
C LEU A 148 -13.99 -9.40 -3.96
N ARG A 149 -12.93 -9.55 -3.15
CA ARG A 149 -12.91 -10.47 -1.99
C ARG A 149 -13.93 -10.09 -0.93
N TYR A 150 -14.07 -8.80 -0.63
CA TYR A 150 -14.88 -8.29 0.47
C TYR A 150 -16.20 -7.65 0.01
N HIS A 151 -16.56 -7.82 -1.26
CA HIS A 151 -17.78 -7.25 -1.86
C HIS A 151 -17.92 -5.74 -1.59
N LEU A 152 -16.81 -5.01 -1.74
CA LEU A 152 -16.73 -3.57 -1.46
C LEU A 152 -17.26 -2.80 -2.68
N GLY A 153 -18.57 -2.84 -2.88
CA GLY A 153 -19.29 -2.13 -3.93
C GLY A 153 -20.52 -1.47 -3.37
N GLY A 154 -20.55 -0.14 -3.45
CA GLY A 154 -21.64 0.77 -3.09
C GLY A 154 -21.34 2.12 -3.71
#